data_AF-A0A3G6V0D6-F1
#
_entry.id   AF-A0A3G6V0D6-F1
#
_cell.length_a   1.000
_cell.length_b   1.000
_cell.length_c   1.000
_cell.angle_alpha   90.00
_cell.angle_beta   90.00
_cell.angle_gamma   90.00
#
_symmetry.space_group_name_H-M   'P 1'
#
loop_
_entity.id
_entity.type
_entity.pdbx_description
1 polymer ?
#
loop_
_entity_poly.entity_id
_entity_poly.type
_entity_poly.pdbx_seq_one_letter_code
_entity_poly.pdbx_strand_id
1 'polypeptide(L)'
;MILGDLEKQGKLSLNLTEQLKRLTKQIKVSLSIDSEFDKLTLVYEGLTTREHVQYFIIQSIIQTLNSTPAHRVRKCEHQECQLYFVDTSKSGKRRWCSMELCGNRQKAAEFYARKKKKQ
;
A
#
# COMPACT_ATOMS: atom_id res chain seq x y z
N MET A 1 7.44 10.20 -0.01
CA MET A 1 6.96 8.81 0.20
C MET A 1 6.17 8.40 -1.03
N ILE A 2 6.31 7.16 -1.52
CA ILE A 2 5.82 6.74 -2.84
C ILE A 2 4.31 6.98 -3.04
N LEU A 3 3.53 6.80 -1.97
CA LEU A 3 2.06 6.95 -2.00
C LEU A 3 1.57 8.34 -1.55
N GLY A 4 2.46 9.28 -1.25
CA GLY A 4 2.13 10.61 -0.71
C GLY A 4 1.23 11.47 -1.61
N ASP A 5 1.32 11.22 -2.92
CA ASP A 5 0.58 11.92 -3.97
C ASP A 5 -0.31 10.95 -4.75
N LEU A 6 -0.98 9.98 -4.12
CA LEU A 6 -1.72 8.94 -4.86
C LEU A 6 -2.76 9.49 -5.86
N GLU A 7 -3.36 10.65 -5.58
CA GLU A 7 -4.35 11.28 -6.45
C GLU A 7 -4.04 12.75 -6.72
N LYS A 8 -4.04 13.12 -8.00
CA LYS A 8 -4.41 14.46 -8.48
C LYS A 8 -5.49 14.28 -9.56
N GLN A 9 -6.66 14.88 -9.35
CA GLN A 9 -7.75 14.93 -10.35
C GLN A 9 -8.20 13.55 -10.89
N GLY A 10 -8.34 12.54 -10.01
CA GLY A 10 -8.88 11.23 -10.38
C GLY A 10 -7.95 10.33 -11.21
N LYS A 11 -6.66 10.69 -11.34
CA LYS A 11 -5.63 9.86 -11.95
C LYS A 11 -4.48 9.62 -10.95
N LEU A 12 -3.83 8.46 -11.08
CA LEU A 12 -2.55 8.18 -10.41
C LEU A 12 -1.58 9.32 -10.71
N SER A 13 -0.99 9.92 -9.69
CA SER A 13 -0.07 11.05 -9.90
C SER A 13 1.09 10.68 -10.80
N LEU A 14 1.47 11.62 -11.68
CA LEU A 14 2.66 11.52 -12.52
C LEU A 14 3.93 11.23 -11.69
N ASN A 15 4.00 11.75 -10.46
CA ASN A 15 5.12 11.51 -9.55
C ASN A 15 5.23 10.04 -9.13
N LEU A 16 4.11 9.40 -8.76
CA LEU A 16 4.08 7.98 -8.40
C LEU A 16 4.50 7.10 -9.59
N THR A 17 4.00 7.42 -10.78
CA THR A 17 4.32 6.67 -12.01
C THR A 17 5.82 6.74 -12.31
N GLU A 18 6.42 7.94 -12.25
CA GLU A 18 7.87 8.10 -12.48
C GLU A 18 8.71 7.43 -11.39
N GLN A 19 8.26 7.45 -10.13
CA GLN A 19 8.94 6.73 -9.05
C GLN A 19 8.91 5.21 -9.25
N LEU A 20 7.76 4.64 -9.63
CA LEU A 20 7.65 3.21 -9.94
C LEU A 20 8.53 2.83 -11.14
N LYS A 21 8.52 3.63 -12.22
CA LYS A 21 9.41 3.43 -13.38
C LYS A 21 10.89 3.44 -12.99
N ARG A 22 11.30 4.34 -12.10
CA ARG A 22 12.69 4.40 -11.63
C ARG A 22 13.07 3.16 -10.84
N LEU A 23 12.17 2.66 -9.99
CA LEU A 23 12.40 1.45 -9.20
C LEU A 23 12.48 0.20 -10.10
N THR A 24 11.58 0.07 -11.08
CA THR A 24 11.57 -1.11 -11.97
C THR A 24 12.82 -1.20 -12.84
N LYS A 25 13.39 -0.06 -13.26
CA LYS A 25 14.66 -0.03 -14.03
C LYS A 25 15.86 -0.62 -13.28
N GLN A 26 15.80 -0.69 -11.96
CA GLN A 26 16.91 -1.14 -11.12
C GLN A 26 16.84 -2.64 -10.79
N ILE A 27 15.74 -3.30 -11.11
CA ILE A 27 15.50 -4.69 -10.73
C ILE A 27 15.81 -5.58 -11.92
N LYS A 28 16.65 -6.58 -11.70
CA LYS A 28 16.89 -7.63 -12.68
C LYS A 28 16.11 -8.88 -12.26
N VAL A 29 15.33 -9.41 -13.20
CA VAL A 29 14.64 -10.69 -13.06
C VAL A 29 14.90 -11.56 -14.27
N SER A 30 15.04 -12.87 -14.06
CA SER A 30 14.87 -13.88 -15.09
C SER A 30 13.38 -14.19 -15.24
N LEU A 31 12.99 -14.55 -16.47
CA LEU A 31 11.66 -15.04 -16.77
C LEU A 31 11.78 -16.52 -17.12
N SER A 32 11.02 -17.34 -16.43
CA SER A 32 10.88 -18.77 -16.68
C SER A 32 9.40 -19.11 -16.88
N ILE A 33 9.13 -20.23 -17.54
CA ILE A 33 7.79 -20.78 -17.64
C ILE A 33 7.74 -21.97 -16.70
N ASP A 34 6.78 -21.96 -15.80
CA ASP A 34 6.44 -23.10 -14.97
C ASP A 34 5.16 -23.74 -15.54
N SER A 35 5.12 -25.07 -15.58
CA SER A 35 4.04 -25.86 -16.15
C SER A 35 3.42 -26.81 -15.11
N GLU A 36 3.29 -26.35 -13.87
CA GLU A 36 2.53 -27.06 -12.83
C GLU A 36 1.02 -27.17 -13.18
N PHE A 37 0.43 -28.32 -12.85
CA PHE A 37 -1.01 -28.61 -12.97
C PHE A 37 -1.61 -28.30 -14.35
N ASP A 38 -0.86 -28.57 -15.43
CA ASP A 38 -1.30 -28.35 -16.82
C ASP A 38 -1.58 -26.88 -17.16
N LYS A 39 -1.04 -25.95 -16.34
CA LYS A 39 -1.20 -24.51 -16.52
C LYS A 39 0.17 -23.86 -16.71
N LEU A 40 0.37 -23.23 -17.87
CA LEU A 40 1.57 -22.43 -18.11
C LEU A 40 1.48 -21.11 -17.34
N THR A 41 2.44 -20.90 -16.43
CA THR A 41 2.56 -19.65 -15.68
C THR A 41 3.93 -19.03 -15.95
N LEU A 42 3.95 -17.71 -16.12
CA LEU A 42 5.18 -16.96 -16.27
C LEU A 42 5.69 -16.65 -14.86
N VAL A 43 6.84 -17.23 -14.52
CA VAL A 43 7.49 -17.05 -13.22
C VAL A 43 8.63 -16.06 -13.36
N TYR A 44 8.76 -15.20 -12.34
CA TYR A 44 9.76 -14.15 -12.28
C TYR A 44 10.70 -14.45 -11.11
N GLU A 45 11.98 -14.68 -11.40
CA GLU A 45 13.00 -14.93 -10.39
C GLU A 45 13.98 -13.77 -10.34
N GLY A 46 14.27 -13.26 -9.14
CA GLY A 46 15.26 -12.20 -9.01
C GLY A 46 16.66 -12.81 -9.09
N LEU A 47 17.62 -12.10 -9.71
CA LEU A 47 19.01 -12.55 -9.75
C LEU A 47 19.64 -12.60 -8.35
N THR A 48 19.06 -11.85 -7.41
CA THR A 48 19.35 -11.88 -5.97
C THR A 48 18.06 -11.95 -5.16
N THR A 49 18.15 -12.38 -3.89
CA THR A 49 17.00 -12.36 -2.96
C THR A 49 16.39 -10.97 -2.84
N ARG A 50 17.22 -9.92 -2.84
CA ARG A 50 16.77 -8.53 -2.78
C ARG A 50 15.92 -8.18 -4.00
N GLU A 51 16.39 -8.47 -5.21
CA GLU A 51 15.67 -8.20 -6.44
C GLU A 51 14.36 -8.99 -6.52
N HIS A 52 14.38 -10.24 -6.06
CA HIS A 52 13.18 -11.09 -6.02
C HIS A 52 12.10 -10.48 -5.11
N VAL A 53 12.46 -10.11 -3.88
CA VAL A 53 11.52 -9.46 -2.95
C VAL A 53 11.05 -8.10 -3.48
N GLN A 54 11.95 -7.29 -4.04
CA GLN A 54 11.58 -6.00 -4.63
C GLN A 54 10.60 -6.14 -5.79
N TYR A 55 10.79 -7.15 -6.65
CA TYR A 55 9.87 -7.46 -7.72
C TYR A 55 8.46 -7.75 -7.18
N PHE A 56 8.32 -8.65 -6.20
CA PHE A 56 7.02 -9.00 -5.64
C PHE A 56 6.33 -7.81 -4.95
N ILE A 57 7.09 -6.97 -4.25
CA ILE A 57 6.53 -5.75 -3.63
C ILE A 57 5.97 -4.82 -4.71
N ILE A 58 6.72 -4.56 -5.78
CA ILE A 58 6.26 -3.67 -6.86
C ILE A 58 5.08 -4.27 -7.61
N GLN A 59 5.14 -5.58 -7.93
CA GLN A 59 4.06 -6.30 -8.58
C GLN A 59 2.77 -6.21 -7.73
N SER A 60 2.86 -6.43 -6.42
CA SER A 60 1.75 -6.31 -5.49
C SER A 60 1.17 -4.90 -5.43
N ILE A 61 2.03 -3.87 -5.40
CA ILE A 61 1.60 -2.46 -5.46
C ILE A 61 0.86 -2.19 -6.77
N ILE A 62 1.43 -2.53 -7.93
CA ILE A 62 0.82 -2.29 -9.24
C ILE A 62 -0.51 -3.03 -9.36
N GLN A 63 -0.56 -4.30 -8.96
CA GLN A 63 -1.78 -5.10 -8.98
C GLN A 63 -2.88 -4.47 -8.11
N THR A 64 -2.52 -4.00 -6.91
CA THR A 64 -3.45 -3.31 -6.01
C THR A 64 -3.98 -2.02 -6.66
N LEU A 65 -3.10 -1.19 -7.24
CA LEU A 65 -3.49 0.07 -7.86
C LEU A 65 -4.32 -0.13 -9.15
N ASN A 66 -4.16 -1.24 -9.85
CA ASN A 66 -4.95 -1.58 -11.03
C ASN A 66 -6.33 -2.17 -10.68
N SER A 67 -6.44 -2.89 -9.56
CA SER A 67 -7.68 -3.58 -9.15
C SER A 67 -8.53 -2.76 -8.17
N THR A 68 -7.97 -1.71 -7.56
CA THR A 68 -8.62 -0.90 -6.54
C THR A 68 -8.71 0.55 -7.01
N PRO A 69 -9.89 1.20 -6.94
CA PRO A 69 -10.00 2.62 -7.20
C PRO A 69 -9.07 3.44 -6.30
N ALA A 70 -8.31 4.38 -6.86
CA ALA A 70 -7.27 5.12 -6.13
C ALA A 70 -7.79 5.78 -4.84
N HIS A 71 -9.00 6.34 -4.84
CA HIS A 71 -9.64 6.95 -3.67
C HIS A 71 -9.90 5.99 -2.51
N ARG A 72 -9.87 4.67 -2.75
CA ARG A 72 -9.96 3.64 -1.71
C ARG A 72 -8.60 3.36 -1.06
N VAL A 73 -7.48 3.75 -1.66
CA VAL A 73 -6.16 3.65 -1.02
C VAL A 73 -5.93 4.90 -0.19
N ARG A 74 -6.14 4.78 1.12
CA ARG A 74 -6.17 5.92 2.04
C ARG A 74 -4.99 5.89 3.00
N LYS A 75 -4.47 7.06 3.34
CA LYS A 75 -3.54 7.22 4.46
C LYS A 75 -4.29 7.04 5.77
N CYS A 76 -3.70 6.35 6.74
CA CYS A 76 -4.22 6.30 8.10
C CYS A 76 -4.34 7.72 8.69
N GLU A 77 -5.48 8.04 9.30
CA GLU A 77 -5.72 9.36 9.89
C GLU A 77 -5.01 9.57 11.24
N HIS A 78 -4.35 8.54 11.80
CA HIS A 78 -3.63 8.68 13.07
C HIS A 78 -2.32 9.42 12.80
N GLN A 79 -2.07 10.52 13.54
CA GLN A 79 -0.99 11.47 13.23
C GLN A 79 0.40 10.82 13.13
N GLU A 80 0.70 9.87 14.01
CA GLU A 80 1.98 9.16 14.05
C GLU A 80 2.04 7.96 13.09
N CYS A 81 0.95 7.61 12.41
CA CYS A 81 0.91 6.45 11.54
C CYS A 81 1.29 6.82 10.11
N GLN A 82 2.26 6.09 9.56
CA GLN A 82 2.73 6.27 8.17
C GLN A 82 2.11 5.27 7.18
N LEU A 83 1.20 4.41 7.64
CA LEU A 83 0.63 3.34 6.82
C LEU A 83 -0.48 3.86 5.90
N TYR A 84 -0.52 3.26 4.71
CA TYR A 84 -1.65 3.32 3.79
C TYR A 84 -2.43 2.01 3.87
N PHE A 85 -3.72 2.06 3.56
CA PHE A 85 -4.58 0.89 3.54
C PHE A 85 -5.62 0.99 2.43
N VAL A 86 -6.12 -0.17 1.99
CA VAL A 86 -7.29 -0.24 1.11
C VAL A 86 -8.56 -0.20 1.96
N ASP A 87 -9.42 0.78 1.70
CA ASP A 87 -10.72 0.91 2.35
C ASP A 87 -11.74 -0.07 1.73
N THR A 88 -11.81 -1.26 2.31
CA THR A 88 -12.77 -2.30 1.98
C THR A 88 -14.15 -2.11 2.64
N SER A 89 -14.36 -1.01 3.39
CA SER A 89 -15.65 -0.76 4.04
C SER A 89 -16.73 -0.43 3.00
N LYS A 90 -17.97 -0.84 3.28
CA LYS A 90 -19.12 -0.55 2.39
C LYS A 90 -19.27 0.95 2.13
N SER A 91 -19.08 1.79 3.14
CA SER A 91 -19.25 3.24 3.04
C SER A 91 -18.04 3.99 2.47
N GLY A 92 -16.86 3.36 2.41
CA GLY A 92 -15.61 4.03 1.99
C GLY A 92 -15.15 5.11 2.97
N LYS A 93 -15.54 5.01 4.25
CA LYS A 93 -15.27 6.01 5.30
C LYS A 93 -14.35 5.48 6.41
N ARG A 94 -13.61 4.40 6.19
CA ARG A 94 -12.68 3.87 7.19
C ARG A 94 -11.55 4.86 7.43
N ARG A 95 -11.27 5.19 8.68
CA ARG A 95 -10.28 6.23 9.07
C ARG A 95 -8.91 5.65 9.43
N TRP A 96 -8.87 4.40 9.87
CA TRP A 96 -7.71 3.78 10.50
C TRP A 96 -7.24 2.56 9.73
N CYS A 97 -5.92 2.39 9.57
CA CYS A 97 -5.33 1.20 8.95
C CYS A 97 -5.70 -0.09 9.70
N SER A 98 -5.88 -0.02 11.02
CA SER A 98 -6.43 -1.09 11.85
C SER A 98 -7.17 -0.47 13.03
N MET A 99 -8.34 -1.01 13.34
CA MET A 99 -9.11 -0.60 14.52
C MET A 99 -8.35 -0.97 15.80
N GLU A 100 -7.73 -2.13 15.85
CA GLU A 100 -6.98 -2.63 17.01
C GLU A 100 -5.73 -1.82 17.29
N LEU A 101 -5.03 -1.35 16.25
CA LEU A 101 -3.81 -0.57 16.40
C LEU A 101 -4.10 0.93 16.48
N CYS A 102 -4.51 1.55 15.36
CA CYS A 102 -4.66 3.01 15.29
C CYS A 102 -5.98 3.50 15.88
N GLY A 103 -7.07 2.74 15.70
CA GLY A 103 -8.38 3.13 16.24
C GLY A 103 -8.39 3.14 17.78
N ASN A 104 -7.80 2.14 18.41
CA ASN A 104 -7.68 2.07 19.87
C ASN A 104 -6.71 3.10 20.44
N ARG A 105 -5.56 3.35 19.78
CA ARG A 105 -4.65 4.43 20.17
C ARG A 105 -5.35 5.79 20.20
N GLN A 106 -6.13 6.11 19.17
CA GLN A 106 -6.90 7.35 19.12
C GLN A 106 -7.92 7.44 20.27
N LYS A 107 -8.69 6.37 20.53
CA LYS A 107 -9.65 6.33 21.64
C LYS A 107 -8.99 6.55 23.00
N ALA A 108 -7.82 5.93 23.22
CA ALA A 108 -7.06 6.09 24.45
C ALA A 108 -6.59 7.54 24.63
N ALA A 109 -6.01 8.14 23.59
CA ALA A 109 -5.57 9.53 23.61
C ALA A 109 -6.72 10.50 23.95
N GLU A 110 -7.89 10.30 23.34
CA GLU A 110 -9.09 11.08 23.63
C GLU A 110 -9.57 10.93 25.08
N PHE A 111 -9.53 9.71 25.63
CA PHE A 111 -9.90 9.45 27.02
C PHE A 111 -8.98 10.18 28.00
N TYR A 112 -7.65 10.10 27.81
CA TYR A 112 -6.69 10.80 28.67
C TYR A 112 -6.81 12.33 28.55
N ALA A 113 -7.02 12.85 27.34
CA ALA A 113 -7.24 14.28 27.13
C ALA A 113 -8.48 14.79 27.88
N ARG A 114 -9.58 14.01 27.89
CA ARG A 114 -10.78 14.33 28.66
C ARG A 114 -10.55 14.30 30.17
N LYS A 115 -9.79 13.31 30.68
CA LYS A 115 -9.43 13.25 32.10
C LYS A 115 -8.59 14.45 32.55
N LYS A 116 -7.59 14.84 31.75
CA LYS A 116 -6.74 15.99 32.05
C LYS A 116 -7.49 17.33 32.08
N LYS A 117 -8.58 17.46 31.30
CA LYS A 117 -9.45 18.67 31.33
C LYS A 117 -10.39 18.74 32.53
N LYS A 118 -10.56 17.65 33.27
CA LYS A 118 -11.43 17.58 34.47
C LYS A 118 -10.65 17.76 35.78
N GLN A 119 -9.32 17.72 35.73
CA GLN A 119 -8.42 18.14 36.81
C GLN A 119 -8.07 19.61 36.63
#